data_AF-A0AA42Z635-F1
#
_entry.id   AF-A0AA42Z635-F1
#
_cell.length_a   1.000
_cell.length_b   1.000
_cell.length_c   1.000
_cell.angle_alpha   90.00
_cell.angle_beta   90.00
_cell.angle_gamma   90.00
#
_symmetry.space_group_name_H-M   'P 1'
#
loop_
_entity.id
_entity.type
_entity.pdbx_description
1 polymer ?
#
loop_
_entity_poly.entity_id
_entity_poly.type
_entity_poly.pdbx_seq_one_letter_code
_entity_poly.pdbx_strand_id
1 'polypeptide(L)'
;MRHTNEILLPYPPPTSSAEESLPQLPSPGWFRRVERDASHFLARYLLPWVPGIDRPYSAILERQLQVRNLAVTIDGMPSAFHGFKILFLSDIHAGPFLRPATLSRCVTRLLAREPDLIVIAGDIVTSSIAEYVAVRESFRRLTAAADCFTVLGNHDHYADRVGDLQSLLEEDGIHVLTNRSVPLERCGAKITLAGIDDLLMGRPDFTAALREASGPVVLLTHHPDVMYEAAKRGVDLVLAGHTHGGQIRFGGFPPLVRQSRLGFHEGRFRCARTRMLVSRGMGVVGLPIRAACDPEAWILTLQDSRESVDGVSDALGDFP
;
A
#
# COMPACT_ATOMS: atom_id res chain seq x y z
N MET A 1 5.62 12.70 -16.84
CA MET A 1 4.19 12.67 -17.20
C MET A 1 3.84 11.36 -17.92
N ARG A 2 3.62 10.25 -17.21
CA ARG A 2 2.90 9.06 -17.71
C ARG A 2 2.23 8.41 -16.48
N HIS A 3 1.03 7.86 -16.66
CA HIS A 3 0.18 7.19 -15.66
C HIS A 3 -0.78 8.08 -14.85
N THR A 4 -1.74 8.71 -15.54
CA THR A 4 -2.99 9.23 -14.92
C THR A 4 -4.22 8.38 -15.24
N ASN A 5 -4.13 7.45 -16.19
CA ASN A 5 -5.29 6.68 -16.63
C ASN A 5 -5.40 5.35 -15.87
N GLU A 6 -6.62 5.02 -15.48
CA GLU A 6 -7.00 3.73 -14.90
C GLU A 6 -6.93 2.65 -15.99
N ILE A 7 -6.20 1.57 -15.70
CA ILE A 7 -6.03 0.44 -16.62
C ILE A 7 -7.20 -0.53 -16.42
N LEU A 8 -8.02 -0.72 -17.46
CA LEU A 8 -9.09 -1.70 -17.44
C LEU A 8 -8.52 -3.11 -17.68
N LEU A 9 -8.84 -4.03 -16.77
CA LEU A 9 -8.48 -5.43 -16.81
C LEU A 9 -9.66 -6.27 -17.31
N PRO A 10 -9.41 -7.32 -18.11
CA PRO A 10 -10.46 -8.24 -18.52
C PRO A 10 -11.03 -9.01 -17.32
N TYR A 11 -12.34 -9.28 -17.34
CA TYR A 11 -13.01 -10.12 -16.34
C TYR A 11 -14.03 -11.05 -17.03
N PRO A 12 -13.98 -12.39 -16.82
CA PRO A 12 -13.01 -13.13 -16.00
C PRO A 12 -11.56 -12.98 -16.51
N PRO A 13 -10.54 -13.25 -15.67
CA PRO A 13 -9.15 -13.22 -16.11
C PRO A 13 -8.95 -14.08 -17.37
N PRO A 14 -7.99 -13.73 -18.26
CA PRO A 14 -7.76 -14.50 -19.47
C PRO A 14 -7.44 -15.95 -19.10
N THR A 15 -8.16 -16.89 -19.71
CA THR A 15 -8.01 -18.32 -19.45
C THR A 15 -6.67 -18.83 -19.99
N SER A 16 -5.63 -18.86 -19.16
CA SER A 16 -4.54 -19.84 -19.33
C SER A 16 -4.87 -21.07 -18.49
N SER A 17 -5.67 -22.00 -19.03
CA SER A 17 -5.72 -23.43 -18.66
C SER A 17 -5.51 -23.84 -17.19
N ALA A 18 -6.04 -23.10 -16.22
CA ALA A 18 -5.92 -23.44 -14.79
C ALA A 18 -7.09 -22.82 -14.02
N GLU A 19 -8.24 -23.50 -14.08
CA GLU A 19 -9.06 -23.61 -12.88
C GLU A 19 -8.16 -24.23 -11.80
N GLU A 20 -7.83 -23.48 -10.74
CA GLU A 20 -7.58 -23.96 -9.36
C GLU A 20 -6.81 -22.92 -8.55
N SER A 21 -7.47 -22.34 -7.52
CA SER A 21 -6.88 -21.56 -6.43
C SER A 21 -6.07 -20.31 -6.84
N LEU A 22 -5.85 -19.38 -5.93
CA LEU A 22 -4.81 -18.34 -6.12
C LEU A 22 -3.54 -19.08 -6.59
N PRO A 23 -2.92 -18.73 -7.73
CA PRO A 23 -1.80 -19.50 -8.25
C PRO A 23 -0.74 -19.57 -7.16
N GLN A 24 -0.48 -20.79 -6.65
CA GLN A 24 0.58 -20.99 -5.67
C GLN A 24 1.82 -20.28 -6.20
N LEU A 25 2.31 -19.33 -5.42
CA LEU A 25 3.50 -18.59 -5.77
C LEU A 25 4.60 -19.64 -5.95
N PRO A 26 5.33 -19.65 -7.09
CA PRO A 26 6.43 -20.57 -7.21
C PRO A 26 7.37 -20.19 -6.09
N SER A 27 7.77 -21.16 -5.27
CA SER A 27 8.77 -20.92 -4.24
C SER A 27 9.93 -20.16 -4.91
N PRO A 28 10.41 -19.04 -4.34
CA PRO A 28 11.46 -18.27 -5.01
C PRO A 28 12.57 -19.24 -5.39
N GLY A 29 12.94 -19.27 -6.68
CA GLY A 29 14.00 -20.15 -7.16
C GLY A 29 15.21 -20.00 -6.23
N TRP A 30 15.96 -21.08 -6.00
CA TRP A 30 16.95 -21.11 -4.92
C TRP A 30 17.87 -19.87 -4.87
N PHE A 31 18.24 -19.33 -6.04
CA PHE A 31 18.96 -18.07 -6.20
C PHE A 31 18.27 -16.86 -5.54
N ARG A 32 16.96 -16.67 -5.77
CA ARG A 32 16.21 -15.57 -5.15
C ARG A 32 16.09 -15.72 -3.64
N ARG A 33 16.01 -16.96 -3.13
CA ARG A 33 16.05 -17.20 -1.68
C ARG A 33 17.40 -16.77 -1.11
N VAL A 34 18.51 -17.21 -1.72
CA VAL A 34 19.87 -16.83 -1.30
C VAL A 34 20.08 -15.32 -1.39
N GLU A 35 19.65 -14.68 -2.48
CA GLU A 35 19.76 -13.23 -2.66
C GLU A 35 18.98 -12.45 -1.59
N ARG A 36 17.75 -12.88 -1.31
CA ARG A 36 16.91 -12.30 -0.26
C ARG A 36 17.55 -12.48 1.11
N ASP A 37 17.96 -13.69 1.45
CA ASP A 37 18.54 -14.01 2.76
C ASP A 37 19.88 -13.27 2.97
N ALA A 38 20.68 -13.13 1.91
CA ALA A 38 21.89 -12.31 1.93
C ALA A 38 21.56 -10.82 2.09
N SER A 39 20.60 -10.29 1.34
CA SER A 39 20.15 -8.90 1.47
C SER A 39 19.64 -8.60 2.88
N HIS A 40 18.88 -9.52 3.47
CA HIS A 40 18.43 -9.40 4.84
C HIS A 40 19.59 -9.44 5.84
N PHE A 41 20.53 -10.36 5.68
CA PHE A 41 21.72 -10.42 6.52
C PHE A 41 22.50 -9.10 6.48
N LEU A 42 22.71 -8.54 5.28
CA LEU A 42 23.37 -7.26 5.10
C LEU A 42 22.60 -6.13 5.80
N ALA A 43 21.29 -6.03 5.55
CA ALA A 43 20.42 -5.01 6.14
C ALA A 43 20.39 -5.05 7.66
N ARG A 44 20.44 -6.25 8.24
CA ARG A 44 20.36 -6.44 9.70
C ARG A 44 21.69 -6.29 10.41
N TYR A 45 22.76 -6.85 9.85
CA TYR A 45 24.01 -7.06 10.60
C TYR A 45 25.19 -6.23 10.12
N LEU A 46 25.18 -5.74 8.88
CA LEU A 46 26.32 -4.98 8.33
C LEU A 46 25.98 -3.53 8.09
N LEU A 47 24.94 -3.25 7.32
CA LEU A 47 24.58 -1.90 6.89
C LEU A 47 24.32 -0.93 8.05
N PRO A 48 23.66 -1.30 9.16
CA PRO A 48 23.43 -0.37 10.27
C PRO A 48 24.71 0.20 10.89
N TRP A 49 25.84 -0.48 10.72
CA TRP A 49 27.15 -0.08 11.25
C TRP A 49 27.96 0.78 10.27
N VAL A 50 27.48 0.99 9.05
CA VAL A 50 28.15 1.81 8.03
C VAL A 50 27.81 3.28 8.26
N PRO A 51 28.77 4.14 8.65
CA PRO A 51 28.47 5.53 8.96
C PRO A 51 27.90 6.30 7.77
N GLY A 52 26.74 6.91 7.95
CA GLY A 52 26.13 7.78 6.94
C GLY A 52 25.40 7.06 5.81
N ILE A 53 25.24 5.73 5.87
CA ILE A 53 24.49 4.93 4.88
C ILE A 53 23.02 5.36 4.75
N ASP A 54 22.48 5.93 5.82
CA ASP A 54 21.13 6.48 5.95
C ASP A 54 20.91 7.79 5.19
N ARG A 55 21.98 8.55 4.94
CA ARG A 55 21.89 9.93 4.42
C ARG A 55 21.44 10.02 2.96
N PRO A 56 21.96 9.22 2.00
CA PRO A 56 21.65 9.40 0.59
C PRO A 56 20.16 9.20 0.31
N TYR A 57 19.61 8.05 0.73
CA TYR A 57 18.21 7.77 0.49
C TYR A 57 17.28 8.69 1.29
N SER A 58 17.62 8.98 2.56
CA SER A 58 16.84 9.94 3.35
C SER A 58 16.75 11.33 2.69
N ALA A 59 17.82 11.80 2.05
CA ALA A 59 17.81 13.05 1.32
C ALA A 59 16.94 12.97 0.05
N ILE A 60 16.97 11.83 -0.65
CA ILE A 60 16.09 11.56 -1.81
C ILE A 60 14.63 11.57 -1.36
N LEU A 61 14.27 10.79 -0.34
CA LEU A 61 12.91 10.70 0.18
C LEU A 61 12.38 12.07 0.58
N GLU A 62 13.15 12.83 1.35
CA GLU A 62 12.71 14.15 1.80
C GLU A 62 12.41 15.10 0.64
N ARG A 63 13.26 15.12 -0.39
CA ARG A 63 13.13 16.03 -1.54
C ARG A 63 12.09 15.57 -2.53
N GLN A 64 11.96 14.26 -2.74
CA GLN A 64 11.21 13.69 -3.86
C GLN A 64 9.91 13.00 -3.44
N LEU A 65 9.60 12.87 -2.15
CA LEU A 65 8.31 12.32 -1.69
C LEU A 65 7.15 13.08 -2.34
N GLN A 66 6.43 12.36 -3.20
CA GLN A 66 5.23 12.84 -3.88
C GLN A 66 4.02 12.53 -3.00
N VAL A 67 3.27 13.58 -2.63
CA VAL A 67 1.94 13.43 -2.03
C VAL A 67 0.92 13.54 -3.15
N ARG A 68 0.34 12.41 -3.56
CA ARG A 68 -0.58 12.34 -4.69
C ARG A 68 -2.01 12.36 -4.19
N ASN A 69 -2.90 13.02 -4.93
CA ASN A 69 -4.33 13.02 -4.63
C ASN A 69 -5.06 12.15 -5.65
N LEU A 70 -6.03 11.36 -5.20
CA LEU A 70 -6.89 10.57 -6.05
C LEU A 70 -8.33 10.60 -5.54
N ALA A 71 -9.23 11.15 -6.33
CA ALA A 71 -10.66 10.94 -6.12
C ALA A 71 -11.03 9.52 -6.57
N VAL A 72 -11.70 8.76 -5.69
CA VAL A 72 -12.13 7.39 -5.97
C VAL A 72 -13.65 7.31 -5.84
N THR A 73 -14.32 7.20 -6.97
CA THR A 73 -15.77 6.97 -7.03
C THR A 73 -16.06 5.49 -6.80
N ILE A 74 -16.90 5.18 -5.81
CA ILE A 74 -17.34 3.81 -5.51
C ILE A 74 -18.87 3.73 -5.60
N ASP A 75 -19.36 2.72 -6.31
CA ASP A 75 -20.79 2.54 -6.54
C ASP A 75 -21.48 2.13 -5.22
N GLY A 76 -22.50 2.89 -4.82
CA GLY A 76 -23.19 2.68 -3.54
C GLY A 76 -22.41 3.20 -2.32
N MET A 77 -21.38 4.03 -2.53
CA MET A 77 -20.72 4.76 -1.44
C MET A 77 -21.73 5.69 -0.73
N PRO A 78 -21.93 5.57 0.59
CA PRO A 78 -22.83 6.46 1.30
C PRO A 78 -22.38 7.92 1.21
N SER A 79 -23.33 8.84 1.04
CA SER A 79 -23.04 10.29 0.94
C SER A 79 -22.28 10.86 2.14
N ALA A 80 -22.44 10.27 3.33
CA ALA A 80 -21.67 10.65 4.53
C ALA A 80 -20.16 10.46 4.39
N PHE A 81 -19.72 9.57 3.48
CA PHE A 81 -18.31 9.34 3.14
C PHE A 81 -17.85 10.14 1.91
N HIS A 82 -18.72 10.94 1.28
CA HIS A 82 -18.27 11.87 0.25
C HIS A 82 -17.24 12.84 0.85
N GLY A 83 -16.08 12.96 0.20
CA GLY A 83 -14.99 13.82 0.67
C GLY A 83 -14.12 13.19 1.76
N PHE A 84 -14.42 11.96 2.22
CA PHE A 84 -13.63 11.25 3.23
C PHE A 84 -12.22 10.99 2.71
N LYS A 85 -11.20 11.45 3.45
CA LYS A 85 -9.79 11.39 3.06
C LYS A 85 -9.08 10.24 3.74
N ILE A 86 -8.55 9.32 2.95
CA ILE A 86 -7.68 8.24 3.41
C ILE A 86 -6.23 8.59 3.05
N LEU A 87 -5.36 8.74 4.05
CA LEU A 87 -3.92 8.74 3.85
C LEU A 87 -3.45 7.29 3.67
N PHE A 88 -3.02 6.95 2.46
CA PHE A 88 -2.52 5.63 2.10
C PHE A 88 -0.99 5.64 1.98
N LEU A 89 -0.35 4.87 2.87
CA LEU A 89 1.09 4.63 2.94
C LEU A 89 1.40 3.16 2.63
N SER A 90 2.63 2.90 2.20
CA SER A 90 3.10 1.54 1.93
C SER A 90 4.62 1.48 1.91
N ASP A 91 5.18 0.31 2.20
CA ASP A 91 6.61 -0.04 2.04
C ASP A 91 7.52 1.04 2.64
N ILE A 92 7.27 1.44 3.89
CA ILE A 92 8.03 2.51 4.55
C ILE A 92 9.49 2.11 4.74
N HIS A 93 9.73 0.84 5.04
CA HIS A 93 11.05 0.26 5.33
C HIS A 93 11.89 1.17 6.23
N ALA A 94 11.56 1.19 7.52
CA ALA A 94 12.25 1.94 8.56
C ALA A 94 13.70 1.49 8.83
N GLY A 95 14.29 0.71 7.91
CA GLY A 95 15.61 0.11 8.05
C GLY A 95 16.77 1.09 7.82
N PRO A 96 17.97 0.57 7.49
CA PRO A 96 19.23 1.30 7.62
C PRO A 96 19.35 2.55 6.73
N PHE A 97 18.49 2.69 5.73
CA PHE A 97 18.53 3.80 4.77
C PHE A 97 17.64 4.98 5.16
N LEU A 98 16.83 4.87 6.23
CA LEU A 98 15.86 5.90 6.63
C LEU A 98 16.24 6.53 7.98
N ARG A 99 16.43 7.85 7.97
CA ARG A 99 16.63 8.64 9.19
C ARG A 99 15.30 8.88 9.90
N PRO A 100 15.21 8.66 11.22
CA PRO A 100 14.02 8.98 12.00
C PRO A 100 13.57 10.45 11.82
N ALA A 101 14.53 11.38 11.78
CA ALA A 101 14.23 12.79 11.55
C ALA A 101 13.62 13.06 10.15
N THR A 102 14.05 12.32 9.13
CA THR A 102 13.49 12.42 7.77
C THR A 102 12.05 11.91 7.74
N LEU A 103 11.79 10.75 8.35
CA LEU A 103 10.43 10.22 8.44
C LEU A 103 9.52 11.18 9.21
N SER A 104 9.99 11.74 10.33
CA SER A 104 9.24 12.72 11.12
C SER A 104 8.84 13.97 10.31
N ARG A 105 9.74 14.48 9.45
CA ARG A 105 9.43 15.59 8.53
C ARG A 105 8.44 15.17 7.43
N CYS A 106 8.55 13.95 6.90
CA CYS A 106 7.58 13.41 5.96
C CYS A 106 6.19 13.32 6.61
N VAL A 107 6.08 12.77 7.82
CA VAL A 107 4.84 12.69 8.59
C VAL A 107 4.22 14.08 8.79
N THR A 108 5.01 15.11 9.14
CA THR A 108 4.50 16.48 9.23
C THR A 108 3.85 16.95 7.91
N ARG A 109 4.50 16.69 6.77
CA ARG A 109 3.96 17.06 5.44
C ARG A 109 2.70 16.28 5.07
N LEU A 110 2.59 15.03 5.51
CA LEU A 110 1.44 14.16 5.23
C LEU A 110 0.24 14.54 6.11
N LEU A 111 0.44 14.80 7.39
CA LEU A 111 -0.61 15.20 8.33
C LEU A 111 -1.20 16.58 8.00
N ALA A 112 -0.44 17.45 7.34
CA ALA A 112 -0.96 18.72 6.82
C ALA A 112 -2.05 18.55 5.73
N ARG A 113 -2.37 17.33 5.32
CA ARG A 113 -3.48 17.01 4.41
C ARG A 113 -4.80 16.69 5.13
N GLU A 114 -4.76 16.63 6.46
CA GLU A 114 -5.91 16.39 7.34
C GLU A 114 -6.67 15.12 6.93
N PRO A 115 -6.02 13.94 6.98
CA PRO A 115 -6.71 12.68 6.67
C PRO A 115 -7.74 12.34 7.75
N ASP A 116 -8.87 11.77 7.35
CA ASP A 116 -9.86 11.19 8.26
C ASP A 116 -9.48 9.77 8.71
N LEU A 117 -8.65 9.08 7.92
CA LEU A 117 -8.17 7.71 8.16
C LEU A 117 -6.75 7.54 7.64
N ILE A 118 -5.94 6.76 8.33
CA ILE A 118 -4.59 6.39 7.88
C ILE A 118 -4.54 4.88 7.68
N VAL A 119 -4.02 4.45 6.52
CA VAL A 119 -3.82 3.03 6.21
C VAL A 119 -2.42 2.77 5.68
N ILE A 120 -1.81 1.67 6.13
CA ILE A 120 -0.44 1.27 5.77
C ILE A 120 -0.47 -0.14 5.16
N ALA A 121 -0.10 -0.28 3.88
CA ALA A 121 -0.07 -1.58 3.21
C ALA A 121 1.22 -2.36 3.47
N GLY A 122 1.60 -2.52 4.73
CA GLY A 122 2.73 -3.37 5.14
C GLY A 122 4.12 -2.84 4.79
N ASP A 123 5.11 -3.68 5.10
CA ASP A 123 6.55 -3.43 5.00
C ASP A 123 6.95 -2.14 5.72
N ILE A 124 6.56 -2.08 7.00
CA ILE A 124 6.94 -1.01 7.93
C ILE A 124 8.43 -1.15 8.26
N VAL A 125 8.88 -2.38 8.53
CA VAL A 125 10.29 -2.70 8.78
C VAL A 125 10.94 -3.35 7.56
N THR A 126 12.26 -3.38 7.54
CA THR A 126 13.07 -4.07 6.51
C THR A 126 13.61 -5.39 7.02
N SER A 127 14.14 -5.41 8.24
CA SER A 127 14.87 -6.57 8.74
C SER A 127 14.85 -6.78 10.26
N SER A 128 14.35 -5.81 11.04
CA SER A 128 14.23 -5.97 12.48
C SER A 128 13.18 -5.04 13.10
N ILE A 129 12.57 -5.47 14.19
CA ILE A 129 11.66 -4.64 15.02
C ILE A 129 12.38 -3.40 15.58
N ALA A 130 13.69 -3.46 15.81
CA ALA A 130 14.48 -2.32 16.28
C ALA A 130 14.39 -1.11 15.32
N GLU A 131 14.19 -1.37 14.03
CA GLU A 131 14.00 -0.36 13.00
C GLU A 131 12.70 0.43 13.25
N TYR A 132 11.60 -0.26 13.58
CA TYR A 132 10.35 0.39 13.99
C TYR A 132 10.54 1.18 15.29
N VAL A 133 11.21 0.60 16.30
CA VAL A 133 11.46 1.28 17.59
C VAL A 133 12.18 2.61 17.38
N ALA A 134 13.15 2.66 16.46
CA ALA A 134 13.90 3.87 16.15
C ALA A 134 13.04 5.00 15.56
N VAL A 135 11.89 4.68 14.97
CA VAL A 135 11.00 5.64 14.31
C VAL A 135 9.60 5.74 14.91
N ARG A 136 9.30 4.96 15.96
CA ARG A 136 7.94 4.80 16.53
C ARG A 136 7.23 6.10 16.87
N GLU A 137 7.97 7.15 17.23
CA GLU A 137 7.39 8.47 17.50
C GLU A 137 6.72 9.09 16.27
N SER A 138 7.25 8.84 15.08
CA SER A 138 6.60 9.28 13.83
C SER A 138 5.27 8.56 13.60
N PHE A 139 5.17 7.30 14.01
CA PHE A 139 3.94 6.50 13.93
C PHE A 139 2.91 6.90 14.97
N ARG A 140 3.34 7.17 16.21
CA ARG A 140 2.46 7.74 17.26
C ARG A 140 1.84 9.07 16.86
N ARG A 141 2.57 9.90 16.12
CA ARG A 141 2.01 11.13 15.55
C ARG A 141 0.94 10.88 14.50
N LEU A 142 1.03 9.77 13.74
CA LEU A 142 -0.03 9.37 12.81
C LEU A 142 -1.28 8.94 13.59
N THR A 143 -1.12 8.05 14.58
CA THR A 143 -2.24 7.52 15.38
C THR A 143 -2.91 8.58 16.26
N ALA A 144 -2.17 9.62 16.66
CA ALA A 144 -2.74 10.78 17.35
C ALA A 144 -3.58 11.69 16.44
N ALA A 145 -3.41 11.61 15.11
CA ALA A 145 -4.10 12.48 14.16
C ALA A 145 -5.39 11.85 13.61
N ALA A 146 -5.41 10.54 13.38
CA ALA A 146 -6.56 9.79 12.90
C ALA A 146 -6.38 8.29 13.19
N ASP A 147 -7.47 7.52 13.13
CA ASP A 147 -7.42 6.07 13.25
C ASP A 147 -6.46 5.48 12.20
N CYS A 148 -5.60 4.56 12.64
CA CYS A 148 -4.54 4.01 11.82
C CYS A 148 -4.65 2.49 11.74
N PHE A 149 -4.68 1.96 10.52
CA PHE A 149 -4.76 0.54 10.26
C PHE A 149 -3.60 0.09 9.38
N THR A 150 -3.13 -1.14 9.58
CA THR A 150 -2.10 -1.73 8.73
C THR A 150 -2.42 -3.18 8.42
N VAL A 151 -1.93 -3.67 7.29
CA VAL A 151 -1.62 -5.10 7.13
C VAL A 151 -0.12 -5.30 7.30
N LEU A 152 0.32 -6.54 7.46
CA LEU A 152 1.74 -6.87 7.49
C LEU A 152 2.21 -7.24 6.09
N GLY A 153 3.41 -6.80 5.73
CA GLY A 153 4.08 -7.18 4.49
C GLY A 153 5.08 -8.32 4.70
N ASN A 154 5.71 -8.77 3.61
CA ASN A 154 6.62 -9.91 3.69
C ASN A 154 7.89 -9.60 4.51
N HIS A 155 8.34 -8.35 4.57
CA HIS A 155 9.46 -7.96 5.43
C HIS A 155 9.04 -7.89 6.91
N ASP A 156 7.81 -7.49 7.21
CA ASP A 156 7.28 -7.49 8.58
C ASP A 156 7.19 -8.92 9.14
N HIS A 157 6.83 -9.89 8.28
CA HIS A 157 6.83 -11.32 8.61
C HIS A 157 8.23 -11.91 8.81
N TYR A 158 9.21 -11.41 8.06
CA TYR A 158 10.58 -11.95 8.07
C TYR A 158 11.45 -11.34 9.19
N ALA A 159 11.23 -10.07 9.52
CA ALA A 159 12.14 -9.26 10.33
C ALA A 159 12.52 -9.93 11.66
N ASP A 160 11.53 -10.24 12.50
CA ASP A 160 11.70 -10.97 13.75
C ASP A 160 10.45 -11.84 13.95
N ARG A 161 10.05 -12.12 15.19
CA ARG A 161 8.76 -12.74 15.46
C ARG A 161 7.66 -11.76 15.07
N VAL A 162 6.91 -12.09 14.02
CA VAL A 162 5.81 -11.27 13.50
C VAL A 162 4.80 -10.83 14.57
N GLY A 163 4.52 -11.71 15.54
CA GLY A 163 3.63 -11.40 16.67
C GLY A 163 4.15 -10.28 17.57
N ASP A 164 5.46 -10.18 17.77
CA ASP A 164 6.07 -9.16 18.62
C ASP A 164 5.99 -7.78 17.95
N LEU A 165 6.18 -7.72 16.62
CA LEU A 165 5.95 -6.50 15.83
C LEU A 165 4.48 -6.09 15.88
N GLN A 166 3.56 -7.04 15.66
CA GLN A 166 2.12 -6.78 15.74
C GLN A 166 1.73 -6.20 17.09
N SER A 167 2.18 -6.80 18.21
CA SER A 167 1.89 -6.28 19.55
C SER A 167 2.41 -4.86 19.72
N LEU A 168 3.62 -4.57 19.26
CA LEU A 168 4.22 -3.24 19.38
C LEU A 168 3.50 -2.18 18.53
N LEU A 169 3.00 -2.55 17.35
CA LEU A 169 2.17 -1.68 16.51
C LEU A 169 0.84 -1.38 17.20
N GLU A 170 0.18 -2.39 17.76
CA GLU A 170 -1.09 -2.24 18.47
C GLU A 170 -0.92 -1.40 19.76
N GLU A 171 0.20 -1.55 20.48
CA GLU A 171 0.55 -0.69 21.63
C GLU A 171 0.67 0.79 21.27
N ASP A 172 1.13 1.10 20.05
CA ASP A 172 1.26 2.47 19.56
C ASP A 172 -0.02 3.00 18.85
N GLY A 173 -1.11 2.24 18.90
CA GLY A 173 -2.42 2.61 18.35
C GLY A 173 -2.60 2.29 16.87
N ILE A 174 -1.76 1.43 16.29
CA ILE A 174 -1.91 0.96 14.90
C ILE A 174 -2.62 -0.39 14.91
N HIS A 175 -3.83 -0.44 14.36
CA HIS A 175 -4.63 -1.65 14.33
C HIS A 175 -4.23 -2.55 13.17
N VAL A 176 -3.71 -3.75 13.47
CA VAL A 176 -3.26 -4.71 12.45
C VAL A 176 -4.44 -5.54 11.92
N LEU A 177 -4.72 -5.53 10.62
CA LEU A 177 -5.84 -6.25 10.00
C LEU A 177 -5.36 -7.54 9.33
N THR A 178 -5.10 -8.58 10.13
CA THR A 178 -4.74 -9.92 9.61
C THR A 178 -5.99 -10.76 9.40
N ASN A 179 -6.46 -10.89 8.15
CA ASN A 179 -7.64 -11.67 7.77
C ASN A 179 -8.92 -11.28 8.53
N ARG A 180 -9.10 -9.99 8.78
CA ARG A 180 -10.24 -9.43 9.52
C ARG A 180 -10.67 -8.10 8.92
N SER A 181 -11.88 -7.67 9.28
CA SER A 181 -12.42 -6.37 8.91
C SER A 181 -12.92 -5.60 10.11
N VAL A 182 -13.03 -4.30 9.95
CA VAL A 182 -13.70 -3.39 10.87
C VAL A 182 -14.71 -2.52 10.10
N PRO A 183 -15.86 -2.21 10.71
CA PRO A 183 -16.74 -1.19 10.16
C PRO A 183 -16.13 0.19 10.41
N LEU A 184 -16.16 1.05 9.39
CA LEU A 184 -15.94 2.48 9.54
C LEU A 184 -17.30 3.16 9.52
N GLU A 185 -17.61 3.93 10.56
CA GLU A 185 -18.91 4.59 10.73
C GLU A 185 -18.78 6.10 10.64
N ARG A 186 -19.65 6.74 9.85
CA ARG A 186 -19.70 8.20 9.72
C ARG A 186 -21.15 8.64 9.52
N CYS A 187 -21.64 9.51 10.41
CA CYS A 187 -23.01 10.03 10.38
C CYS A 187 -24.09 8.92 10.25
N GLY A 188 -23.90 7.78 10.90
CA GLY A 188 -24.82 6.63 10.85
C GLY A 188 -24.72 5.75 9.60
N ALA A 189 -23.91 6.13 8.61
CA ALA A 189 -23.56 5.27 7.48
C ALA A 189 -22.32 4.43 7.79
N LYS A 190 -22.19 3.29 7.11
CA LYS A 190 -21.06 2.36 7.30
C LYS A 190 -20.43 1.93 5.98
N ILE A 191 -19.10 1.81 5.99
CA ILE A 191 -18.33 1.06 5.00
C ILE A 191 -17.46 0.04 5.74
N THR A 192 -16.91 -0.93 5.03
CA THR A 192 -16.01 -1.94 5.60
C THR A 192 -14.56 -1.66 5.19
N LEU A 193 -13.66 -1.60 6.18
CA LEU A 193 -12.22 -1.72 5.95
C LEU A 193 -11.80 -3.15 6.29
N ALA A 194 -11.33 -3.88 5.29
CA ALA A 194 -10.85 -5.25 5.43
C ALA A 194 -9.34 -5.31 5.23
N GLY A 195 -8.67 -6.24 5.89
CA GLY A 195 -7.27 -6.58 5.64
C GLY A 195 -7.08 -8.09 5.53
N ILE A 196 -6.21 -8.50 4.62
CA ILE A 196 -5.75 -9.89 4.49
C ILE A 196 -4.27 -9.97 4.82
N ASP A 197 -3.86 -11.13 5.30
CA ASP A 197 -2.45 -11.42 5.55
C ASP A 197 -1.62 -11.43 4.24
N ASP A 198 -0.30 -11.33 4.37
CA ASP A 198 0.61 -11.24 3.22
C ASP A 198 0.52 -12.48 2.32
N LEU A 199 0.57 -12.26 1.00
CA LEU A 199 0.43 -13.32 0.01
C LEU A 199 1.68 -14.22 -0.05
N LEU A 200 2.87 -13.69 0.22
CA LEU A 200 4.14 -14.41 0.07
C LEU A 200 4.53 -15.20 1.32
N MET A 201 4.34 -14.62 2.50
CA MET A 201 4.82 -15.12 3.79
C MET A 201 3.70 -15.43 4.78
N GLY A 202 2.53 -14.83 4.58
CA GLY A 202 1.35 -15.02 5.41
C GLY A 202 0.43 -16.13 4.90
N ARG A 203 -0.81 -16.10 5.37
CA ARG A 203 -1.90 -16.97 4.94
C ARG A 203 -3.14 -16.12 4.67
N PRO A 204 -3.28 -15.50 3.48
CA PRO A 204 -4.42 -14.65 3.18
C PRO A 204 -5.72 -15.45 3.19
N ASP A 205 -6.73 -14.94 3.90
CA ASP A 205 -8.06 -15.53 3.99
C ASP A 205 -9.13 -14.46 3.76
N PHE A 206 -9.59 -14.37 2.51
CA PHE A 206 -10.69 -13.51 2.09
C PHE A 206 -12.01 -13.86 2.77
N THR A 207 -12.24 -15.14 3.07
CA THR A 207 -13.50 -15.59 3.67
C THR A 207 -13.60 -15.09 5.10
N ALA A 208 -12.52 -15.21 5.87
CA ALA A 208 -12.44 -14.62 7.21
C ALA A 208 -12.51 -13.09 7.17
N ALA A 209 -11.72 -12.45 6.29
CA ALA A 209 -11.64 -10.99 6.20
C ALA A 209 -12.95 -10.32 5.78
N LEU A 210 -13.81 -11.01 5.01
CA LEU A 210 -15.07 -10.46 4.49
C LEU A 210 -16.31 -11.03 5.18
N ARG A 211 -16.16 -11.88 6.20
CA ARG A 211 -17.28 -12.57 6.86
C ARG A 211 -18.34 -11.61 7.41
N GLU A 212 -17.89 -10.48 7.93
CA GLU A 212 -18.72 -9.46 8.59
C GLU A 212 -18.83 -8.17 7.76
N ALA A 213 -18.40 -8.22 6.49
CA ALA A 213 -18.42 -7.08 5.60
C ALA A 213 -19.85 -6.61 5.32
N SER A 214 -20.07 -5.31 5.44
CA SER A 214 -21.33 -4.65 5.12
C SER A 214 -21.09 -3.29 4.46
N GLY A 215 -21.94 -2.93 3.49
CA GLY A 215 -21.71 -1.77 2.65
C GLY A 215 -20.49 -1.93 1.72
N PRO A 216 -20.00 -0.82 1.14
CA PRO A 216 -18.80 -0.83 0.32
C PRO A 216 -17.57 -1.34 1.06
N VAL A 217 -16.70 -2.09 0.35
CA VAL A 217 -15.50 -2.71 0.94
C VAL A 217 -14.22 -2.09 0.38
N VAL A 218 -13.42 -1.53 1.28
CA VAL A 218 -12.02 -1.15 1.04
C VAL A 218 -11.13 -2.26 1.60
N LEU A 219 -10.40 -2.95 0.73
CA LEU A 219 -9.44 -3.99 1.09
C LEU A 219 -8.02 -3.41 1.12
N LEU A 220 -7.37 -3.56 2.26
CA LEU A 220 -5.94 -3.33 2.43
C LEU A 220 -5.19 -4.65 2.26
N THR A 221 -4.13 -4.65 1.44
CA THR A 221 -3.27 -5.81 1.24
C THR A 221 -1.85 -5.34 0.96
N HIS A 222 -0.85 -6.15 1.31
CA HIS A 222 0.51 -5.82 0.90
C HIS A 222 0.72 -6.12 -0.60
N HIS A 223 0.11 -7.17 -1.15
CA HIS A 223 0.44 -7.68 -2.48
C HIS A 223 -0.68 -7.49 -3.53
N PRO A 224 -0.41 -6.90 -4.72
CA PRO A 224 -1.47 -6.55 -5.69
C PRO A 224 -2.02 -7.73 -6.50
N ASP A 225 -1.33 -8.88 -6.55
CA ASP A 225 -1.77 -10.05 -7.34
C ASP A 225 -3.09 -10.68 -6.86
N VAL A 226 -3.70 -10.14 -5.82
CA VAL A 226 -5.00 -10.57 -5.31
C VAL A 226 -6.19 -9.96 -6.09
N MET A 227 -5.95 -9.07 -7.06
CA MET A 227 -6.97 -8.28 -7.77
C MET A 227 -8.16 -9.11 -8.28
N TYR A 228 -7.91 -10.23 -8.96
CA TYR A 228 -8.98 -11.04 -9.54
C TYR A 228 -9.84 -11.75 -8.49
N GLU A 229 -9.23 -12.21 -7.39
CA GLU A 229 -9.98 -12.81 -6.28
C GLU A 229 -10.79 -11.73 -5.54
N ALA A 230 -10.21 -10.55 -5.30
CA ALA A 230 -10.93 -9.41 -4.73
C ALA A 230 -12.15 -9.03 -5.59
N ALA A 231 -11.99 -8.98 -6.92
CA ALA A 231 -13.09 -8.73 -7.85
C ALA A 231 -14.18 -9.81 -7.81
N LYS A 232 -13.77 -11.08 -7.74
CA LYS A 232 -14.72 -12.21 -7.57
C LYS A 232 -15.52 -12.12 -6.28
N ARG A 233 -14.95 -11.55 -5.22
CA ARG A 233 -15.61 -11.36 -3.92
C ARG A 233 -16.41 -10.04 -3.82
N GLY A 234 -16.44 -9.24 -4.87
CA GLY A 234 -17.19 -7.97 -4.88
C GLY A 234 -16.56 -6.85 -4.05
N VAL A 235 -15.24 -6.90 -3.80
CA VAL A 235 -14.50 -5.79 -3.16
C VAL A 235 -14.58 -4.55 -4.05
N ASP A 236 -14.71 -3.35 -3.47
CA ASP A 236 -14.86 -2.12 -4.26
C ASP A 236 -13.54 -1.42 -4.55
N LEU A 237 -12.66 -1.37 -3.56
CA LEU A 237 -11.36 -0.72 -3.65
C LEU A 237 -10.29 -1.59 -2.99
N VAL A 238 -9.20 -1.86 -3.70
CA VAL A 238 -8.01 -2.54 -3.20
C VAL A 238 -6.87 -1.53 -3.10
N LEU A 239 -6.22 -1.46 -1.94
CA LEU A 239 -5.02 -0.65 -1.70
C LEU A 239 -3.85 -1.59 -1.45
N ALA A 240 -2.87 -1.56 -2.35
CA ALA A 240 -1.77 -2.52 -2.40
C ALA A 240 -0.38 -1.87 -2.49
N GLY A 241 0.61 -2.56 -1.94
CA GLY A 241 2.03 -2.17 -1.87
C GLY A 241 2.95 -3.14 -2.62
N HIS A 242 4.06 -3.51 -1.97
CA HIS A 242 4.99 -4.61 -2.28
C HIS A 242 5.92 -4.40 -3.47
N THR A 243 5.45 -3.69 -4.49
CA THR A 243 6.09 -3.68 -5.81
C THR A 243 7.16 -2.62 -5.95
N HIS A 244 7.15 -1.62 -5.07
CA HIS A 244 8.02 -0.44 -5.10
C HIS A 244 7.99 0.36 -6.42
N GLY A 245 7.04 0.13 -7.33
CA GLY A 245 7.14 0.64 -8.70
C GLY A 245 8.27 0.01 -9.52
N GLY A 246 8.94 -1.02 -8.98
CA GLY A 246 10.18 -1.60 -9.47
C GLY A 246 11.46 -0.91 -9.00
N GLN A 247 11.36 0.18 -8.21
CA GLN A 247 12.44 0.97 -7.61
C GLN A 247 13.41 1.67 -8.61
N ILE A 248 13.87 0.97 -9.64
CA ILE A 248 14.79 1.44 -10.67
C ILE A 248 14.18 1.18 -12.05
N ARG A 249 13.97 2.25 -12.81
CA ARG A 249 13.39 2.21 -14.15
C ARG A 249 14.28 2.96 -15.13
N PHE A 250 14.44 2.40 -16.32
CA PHE A 250 15.10 3.06 -17.43
C PHE A 250 14.04 3.59 -18.39
N GLY A 251 14.15 4.85 -18.79
CA GLY A 251 13.10 5.58 -19.52
C GLY A 251 12.52 4.78 -20.70
N GLY A 252 11.24 4.41 -20.60
CA GLY A 252 10.50 3.68 -21.62
C GLY A 252 10.44 2.15 -21.46
N PHE A 253 11.23 1.56 -20.55
CA PHE A 253 11.24 0.11 -20.31
C PHE A 253 10.44 -0.29 -19.07
N PRO A 254 9.93 -1.54 -19.02
CA PRO A 254 9.41 -2.12 -17.80
C PRO A 254 10.44 -2.09 -16.65
N PRO A 255 10.01 -2.13 -15.39
CA PRO A 255 10.94 -2.16 -14.26
C PRO A 255 11.87 -3.37 -14.33
N LEU A 256 13.10 -3.17 -13.88
CA LEU A 256 14.14 -4.21 -13.87
C LEU A 256 13.74 -5.38 -12.97
N VAL A 257 13.23 -5.06 -11.78
CA VAL A 257 12.72 -6.03 -10.82
C VAL A 257 11.20 -6.03 -10.88
N ARG A 258 10.61 -7.20 -11.11
CA ARG A 258 9.16 -7.41 -11.16
C ARG A 258 8.73 -8.31 -10.02
N GLN A 259 8.01 -7.73 -9.06
CA GLN A 259 7.49 -8.45 -7.90
C GLN A 259 6.11 -9.08 -8.16
N SER A 260 5.23 -8.37 -8.86
CA SER A 260 3.94 -8.90 -9.33
C SER A 260 4.11 -9.86 -10.51
N ARG A 261 3.43 -11.02 -10.45
CA ARG A 261 3.33 -11.99 -11.55
C ARG A 261 2.34 -11.53 -12.62
N LEU A 262 1.36 -10.73 -12.22
CA LEU A 262 0.31 -10.20 -13.10
C LEU A 262 0.68 -8.85 -13.75
N GLY A 263 1.90 -8.34 -13.49
CA GLY A 263 2.40 -7.10 -14.09
C GLY A 263 1.89 -5.83 -13.41
N PHE A 264 1.32 -5.95 -12.21
CA PHE A 264 0.93 -4.81 -11.38
C PHE A 264 2.17 -4.22 -10.74
N HIS A 265 2.75 -3.19 -11.36
CA HIS A 265 3.96 -2.55 -10.85
C HIS A 265 3.67 -1.26 -10.08
N GLU A 266 2.65 -0.51 -10.50
CA GLU A 266 2.21 0.74 -9.87
C GLU A 266 0.92 1.19 -10.53
N GLY A 267 0.23 2.13 -9.87
CA GLY A 267 -0.85 2.88 -10.49
C GLY A 267 -2.22 2.25 -10.31
N ARG A 268 -3.14 2.62 -11.20
CA ARG A 268 -4.57 2.38 -11.06
C ARG A 268 -5.05 1.30 -12.01
N PHE A 269 -5.78 0.34 -11.47
CA PHE A 269 -6.36 -0.77 -12.22
C PHE A 269 -7.85 -0.89 -11.89
N ARG A 270 -8.62 -1.43 -12.82
CA ARG A 270 -10.03 -1.76 -12.61
C ARG A 270 -10.35 -3.10 -13.22
N CYS A 271 -10.99 -3.97 -12.46
CA CYS A 271 -11.48 -5.28 -12.89
C CYS A 271 -12.95 -5.38 -12.48
N ALA A 272 -13.85 -5.43 -13.45
CA ALA A 272 -15.30 -5.27 -13.21
C ALA A 272 -15.59 -3.98 -12.38
N ARG A 273 -16.25 -4.10 -11.22
CA ARG A 273 -16.54 -2.98 -10.30
C ARG A 273 -15.33 -2.58 -9.43
N THR A 274 -14.41 -3.52 -9.21
CA THR A 274 -13.29 -3.36 -8.27
C THR A 274 -12.23 -2.47 -8.86
N ARG A 275 -11.83 -1.46 -8.09
CA ARG A 275 -10.69 -0.60 -8.38
C ARG A 275 -9.51 -1.03 -7.54
N MET A 276 -8.29 -0.89 -8.04
CA MET A 276 -7.08 -1.13 -7.29
C MET A 276 -6.08 -0.01 -7.50
N LEU A 277 -5.46 0.42 -6.41
CA LEU A 277 -4.31 1.30 -6.42
C LEU A 277 -3.10 0.55 -5.90
N VAL A 278 -2.04 0.50 -6.72
CA VAL A 278 -0.74 -0.07 -6.35
C VAL A 278 0.24 1.09 -6.11
N SER A 279 0.64 1.26 -4.86
CA SER A 279 1.58 2.29 -4.44
C SER A 279 3.02 1.92 -4.81
N ARG A 280 3.85 2.91 -5.17
CA ARG A 280 5.31 2.71 -5.24
C ARG A 280 5.98 2.66 -3.87
N GLY A 281 5.26 2.98 -2.80
CA GLY A 281 5.76 3.03 -1.42
C GLY A 281 6.77 4.16 -1.16
N MET A 282 7.18 4.28 0.10
CA MET A 282 8.06 5.34 0.58
C MET A 282 9.53 4.94 0.73
N GLY A 283 9.82 3.67 0.99
CA GLY A 283 11.12 3.15 1.38
C GLY A 283 11.91 2.54 0.23
N VAL A 284 13.02 1.86 0.53
CA VAL A 284 13.84 1.13 -0.44
C VAL A 284 14.34 -0.17 0.17
N VAL A 285 14.54 -1.16 -0.67
CA VAL A 285 15.15 -2.44 -0.29
C VAL A 285 16.38 -2.70 -1.16
N GLY A 286 17.39 -3.33 -0.58
CA GLY A 286 18.64 -3.66 -1.27
C GLY A 286 19.48 -2.42 -1.58
N LEU A 287 19.31 -1.87 -2.79
CA LEU A 287 20.03 -0.67 -3.21
C LEU A 287 19.30 0.61 -2.77
N PRO A 288 19.96 1.56 -2.07
CA PRO A 288 19.32 2.76 -1.54
C PRO A 288 19.08 3.85 -2.59
N ILE A 289 18.52 3.46 -3.74
CA ILE A 289 18.35 4.32 -4.92
C ILE A 289 16.94 4.13 -5.47
N ARG A 290 16.28 5.23 -5.81
CA ARG A 290 15.09 5.25 -6.67
C ARG A 290 15.41 6.03 -7.94
N ALA A 291 15.11 5.46 -9.11
CA ALA A 291 15.37 6.10 -10.40
C ALA A 291 14.14 6.01 -11.30
N ALA A 292 13.63 7.17 -11.74
CA ALA A 292 12.37 7.31 -12.46
C ALA A 292 11.19 6.59 -11.76
N CYS A 293 11.21 6.61 -10.42
CA CYS A 293 10.31 5.85 -9.56
C CYS A 293 10.23 6.51 -8.16
N ASP A 294 9.90 7.81 -8.15
CA ASP A 294 9.90 8.63 -6.94
C ASP A 294 9.02 8.02 -5.83
N PRO A 295 9.46 8.09 -4.55
CA PRO A 295 8.66 7.61 -3.44
C PRO A 295 7.37 8.41 -3.33
N GLU A 296 6.31 7.75 -2.86
CA GLU A 296 5.00 8.39 -2.81
C GLU A 296 4.15 7.96 -1.63
N ALA A 297 3.20 8.84 -1.33
CA ALA A 297 2.06 8.61 -0.45
C ALA A 297 0.81 9.15 -1.14
N TRP A 298 -0.35 8.57 -0.83
CA TRP A 298 -1.61 8.95 -1.47
C TRP A 298 -2.59 9.53 -0.48
N ILE A 299 -3.30 10.57 -0.87
CA ILE A 299 -4.55 11.03 -0.26
C ILE A 299 -5.67 10.60 -1.19
N LEU A 300 -6.48 9.65 -0.74
CA LEU A 300 -7.64 9.17 -1.46
C LEU A 300 -8.87 9.89 -0.95
N THR A 301 -9.65 10.49 -1.83
CA THR A 301 -10.92 11.12 -1.49
C THR A 301 -12.05 10.26 -2.01
N LEU A 302 -12.84 9.67 -1.10
CA LEU A 302 -13.98 8.84 -1.49
C LEU A 302 -15.10 9.71 -2.05
N GLN A 303 -15.75 9.22 -3.11
CA GLN A 303 -16.86 9.90 -3.77
C GLN A 303 -18.02 8.93 -3.98
N ASP A 304 -19.24 9.44 -3.79
CA ASP A 304 -20.46 8.77 -4.24
C ASP A 304 -20.59 8.88 -5.77
N SER A 305 -20.87 7.74 -6.40
CA SER A 305 -21.26 7.59 -7.80
C SER A 305 -22.37 8.55 -8.26
N ARG A 306 -23.30 8.95 -7.38
CA ARG A 306 -24.48 9.75 -7.76
C ARG A 306 -24.16 11.17 -8.22
N GLU A 307 -23.10 11.80 -7.73
CA GLU A 307 -22.72 13.15 -8.16
C GLU A 307 -21.91 13.19 -9.45
N SER A 308 -21.37 12.05 -9.90
CA SER A 308 -20.58 11.99 -11.15
C SER A 308 -21.41 12.14 -12.42
N VAL A 309 -22.74 11.98 -12.32
CA VAL A 309 -23.68 12.09 -13.45
C VAL A 309 -24.10 13.55 -13.71
N ASP A 310 -24.04 14.40 -12.69
CA ASP A 310 -24.49 15.80 -12.78
C ASP A 310 -23.37 16.79 -13.19
N GLY A 311 -22.13 16.29 -13.38
CA GLY A 311 -20.94 17.11 -13.68
C GLY A 311 -20.54 17.23 -15.16
N VAL A 312 -21.34 16.71 -16.10
CA VAL A 312 -21.11 16.87 -17.55
C VAL A 312 -22.35 17.49 -18.20
N SER A 313 -22.63 18.72 -17.83
CA SER A 313 -23.49 19.63 -18.58
C SER A 313 -22.84 21.01 -18.46
N ASP A 314 -22.62 21.64 -19.61
CA ASP A 314 -22.21 23.05 -19.77
C ASP A 314 -20.71 23.37 -19.68
N ALA A 315 -19.99 22.98 -20.73
CA ALA A 315 -18.85 23.77 -21.25
C ALA A 315 -18.63 23.51 -22.76
N LEU A 316 -19.69 23.61 -23.56
CA LEU A 316 -19.55 24.04 -24.96
C LEU A 316 -19.97 25.51 -25.00
N GLY A 317 -19.06 26.37 -24.56
CA GLY A 317 -19.11 27.80 -24.79
C GLY A 317 -18.28 28.13 -26.01
N ASP A 318 -18.97 28.33 -27.13
CA ASP A 318 -18.46 29.01 -28.33
C ASP A 318 -17.64 30.24 -27.96
N PHE A 319 -16.48 30.42 -28.60
CA PHE A 319 -15.95 31.74 -28.93
C PHE A 319 -15.12 31.64 -30.23
N PRO A 320 -15.06 32.75 -31.02
CA PRO A 320 -15.04 32.77 -32.49
C PRO A 320 -13.73 32.40 -33.19
#